data_AF-S6BAC0-F1
#
_entry.id   AF-S6BAC0-F1
#
_cell.length_a   1.000
_cell.length_b   1.000
_cell.length_c   1.000
_cell.angle_alpha   90.00
_cell.angle_beta   90.00
_cell.angle_gamma   90.00
#
_symmetry.space_group_name_H-M   'P 1'
#
loop_
_entity.id
_entity.type
_entity.pdbx_description
1 polymer ?
#
loop_
_entity_poly.entity_id
_entity_poly.type
_entity_poly.pdbx_seq_one_letter_code
_entity_poly.pdbx_strand_id
1 'polypeptide(L)'
;MGQAASVVKARRVPRLPGEKLNVHELPKVHVKVMTPPSEASTRVSICRCWRSAKFPICDNSHQVLQSQGIKVGPVMLEVRKDR
;
A
#
# COMPACT_ATOMS: atom_id res chain seq x y z
N MET A 1 -20.51 -1.15 -20.84
CA MET A 1 -20.74 -0.34 -19.63
C MET A 1 -20.10 -1.07 -18.46
N GLY A 2 -18.86 -0.67 -18.12
CA GLY A 2 -18.02 -1.39 -17.16
C GLY A 2 -18.56 -1.21 -15.74
N GLN A 3 -18.83 -2.33 -15.08
CA GLN A 3 -19.31 -2.34 -13.70
C GLN A 3 -18.23 -1.76 -12.78
N ALA A 4 -18.55 -0.64 -12.13
CA ALA A 4 -17.79 -0.16 -11.00
C ALA A 4 -17.88 -1.21 -9.89
N ALA A 5 -16.79 -1.93 -9.67
CA ALA A 5 -16.66 -2.84 -8.53
C ALA A 5 -16.97 -2.02 -7.27
N SER A 6 -18.10 -2.34 -6.64
CA SER A 6 -18.59 -1.68 -5.44
C SER A 6 -17.50 -1.76 -4.38
N VAL A 7 -16.88 -0.62 -4.06
CA VAL A 7 -15.89 -0.52 -2.98
C VAL A 7 -16.66 -0.74 -1.68
N VAL A 8 -16.78 -2.00 -1.28
CA VAL A 8 -17.27 -2.38 0.04
C VAL A 8 -16.36 -1.63 1.01
N LYS A 9 -16.92 -0.65 1.74
CA LYS A 9 -16.25 0.03 2.85
C LYS A 9 -15.72 -1.08 3.76
N ALA A 10 -14.43 -1.38 3.65
CA ALA A 10 -13.80 -2.37 4.50
C ALA A 10 -13.99 -1.88 5.93
N ARG A 11 -14.85 -2.60 6.67
CA ARG A 11 -15.01 -2.43 8.12
C ARG A 11 -13.59 -2.37 8.68
N ARG A 12 -13.27 -1.34 9.48
CA ARG A 12 -11.93 -1.13 10.06
C ARG A 12 -11.67 -2.25 11.08
N VAL A 13 -11.34 -3.45 10.59
CA VAL A 13 -11.07 -4.62 11.43
C VAL A 13 -9.67 -4.44 12.04
N PRO A 14 -9.55 -4.49 13.38
CA PRO A 14 -8.26 -4.49 14.05
C PRO A 14 -7.37 -5.64 13.61
N ARG A 15 -6.05 -5.48 13.72
CA ARG A 15 -5.13 -6.61 13.54
C ARG A 15 -4.92 -7.29 14.89
N LEU A 16 -5.26 -8.58 14.97
CA LEU A 16 -5.01 -9.38 16.16
C LEU A 16 -3.61 -10.03 16.12
N PRO A 17 -2.98 -10.27 17.27
CA PRO A 17 -1.74 -11.05 17.34
C PRO A 17 -1.90 -12.42 16.67
N GLY A 18 -0.95 -12.81 15.84
CA GLY A 18 -0.96 -14.09 15.12
C GLY A 18 -1.74 -14.09 13.79
N GLU A 19 -2.46 -13.03 13.45
CA GLU A 19 -3.11 -12.93 12.14
C GLU A 19 -2.11 -12.90 10.98
N LYS A 20 -2.47 -13.55 9.87
CA LYS A 20 -1.75 -13.43 8.61
C LYS A 20 -1.71 -11.96 8.18
N LEU A 21 -0.53 -11.47 7.77
CA LEU A 21 -0.39 -10.09 7.30
C LEU A 21 -1.20 -9.85 6.02
N ASN A 22 -1.08 -10.76 5.05
CA ASN A 22 -1.77 -10.73 3.77
C ASN A 22 -3.19 -11.30 3.91
N VAL A 23 -4.08 -10.50 4.49
CA VAL A 23 -5.50 -10.87 4.70
C VAL A 23 -6.33 -10.92 3.42
N HIS A 24 -5.80 -10.33 2.33
CA HIS A 24 -6.47 -10.24 1.04
C HIS A 24 -5.94 -11.28 0.04
N GLU A 25 -5.10 -12.21 0.50
CA GLU A 25 -4.52 -13.28 -0.32
C GLU A 25 -3.87 -12.76 -1.63
N LEU A 26 -3.29 -11.57 -1.56
CA LEU A 26 -2.59 -10.94 -2.67
C LEU A 26 -1.38 -11.78 -3.11
N PRO A 27 -0.88 -11.60 -4.35
CA PRO A 27 0.34 -12.25 -4.80
C PRO A 27 1.50 -12.05 -3.82
N LYS A 28 2.33 -13.08 -3.63
CA LYS A 28 3.49 -13.00 -2.73
C LYS A 28 4.51 -11.94 -3.19
N VAL A 29 4.57 -11.67 -4.49
CA VAL A 29 5.49 -10.71 -5.11
C VAL A 29 4.70 -9.76 -6.00
N HIS A 30 4.95 -8.46 -5.85
CA HIS A 30 4.38 -7.42 -6.69
C HIS A 30 5.51 -6.71 -7.44
N VAL A 31 5.51 -6.78 -8.76
CA VAL A 31 6.51 -6.14 -9.62
C VAL A 31 5.87 -4.93 -10.28
N LYS A 32 6.50 -3.77 -10.14
CA LYS A 32 6.12 -2.55 -10.86
C LYS A 32 7.37 -1.91 -11.46
N VAL A 33 7.44 -1.89 -12.78
CA VAL A 33 8.52 -1.21 -13.50
C VAL A 33 8.22 0.29 -13.48
N MET A 34 9.21 1.09 -13.08
CA MET A 34 9.13 2.54 -13.07
C MET A 34 10.28 3.08 -13.91
N THR A 35 9.94 3.82 -14.97
CA THR A 35 10.94 4.51 -15.79
C THR A 35 11.33 5.82 -15.13
N PRO A 36 12.62 6.21 -15.14
CA PRO A 36 13.04 7.52 -14.67
C PRO A 36 12.30 8.65 -15.40
N PRO A 37 11.81 9.68 -14.68
CA PRO A 37 11.14 10.81 -15.30
C PRO A 37 12.14 11.72 -16.03
N SER A 38 11.68 12.40 -17.10
CA SER A 38 12.52 13.29 -17.93
C SER A 38 12.85 14.63 -17.26
N GLU A 39 11.95 15.12 -16.39
CA GLU A 39 12.04 16.44 -15.76
C GLU A 39 12.06 16.38 -14.22
N ALA A 40 10.94 16.03 -13.58
CA ALA A 40 10.79 16.07 -12.12
C ALA A 40 10.86 14.67 -11.48
N SER A 41 11.44 14.55 -10.28
CA SER A 41 11.49 13.27 -9.56
C SER A 41 10.09 12.73 -9.26
N THR A 42 9.92 11.41 -9.36
CA THR A 42 8.64 10.75 -9.07
C THR A 42 8.72 10.11 -7.70
N ARG A 43 7.78 10.44 -6.81
CA ARG A 43 7.70 9.87 -5.46
C ARG A 43 6.53 8.90 -5.35
N VAL A 44 6.77 7.72 -4.78
CA VAL A 44 5.76 6.67 -4.59
C VAL A 44 5.86 6.07 -3.20
N SER A 45 4.75 6.09 -2.46
CA SER A 45 4.67 5.49 -1.13
C SER A 45 4.30 4.02 -1.27
N ILE A 46 5.17 3.13 -0.78
CA ILE A 46 4.97 1.68 -0.79
C ILE A 46 4.39 1.23 0.56
N CYS A 47 3.34 0.43 0.47
CA CYS A 47 2.68 -0.18 1.61
C CYS A 47 3.57 -1.24 2.25
N ARG A 48 3.72 -1.16 3.58
CA ARG A 48 4.33 -2.24 4.40
C ARG A 48 3.36 -2.90 5.37
N CYS A 49 2.12 -2.41 5.44
CA CYS A 49 1.16 -2.87 6.43
C CYS A 49 0.20 -3.97 5.93
N TRP A 50 0.19 -4.27 4.63
CA TRP A 50 -0.68 -5.26 3.98
C TRP A 50 -2.19 -5.01 4.13
N ARG A 51 -2.58 -3.77 4.45
CA ARG A 51 -4.00 -3.34 4.56
C ARG A 51 -4.41 -2.34 3.47
N SER A 52 -3.54 -2.07 2.50
CA SER A 52 -3.89 -1.16 1.43
C SER A 52 -4.82 -1.84 0.43
N ALA A 53 -5.88 -1.14 0.02
CA ALA A 53 -6.72 -1.52 -1.10
C ALA A 53 -6.00 -1.31 -2.45
N LYS A 54 -4.93 -0.52 -2.48
CA LYS A 54 -4.09 -0.23 -3.66
C LYS A 54 -2.72 -0.90 -3.58
N PHE A 55 -2.59 -1.98 -2.82
CA PHE A 55 -1.33 -2.70 -2.64
C PHE A 55 -0.68 -3.01 -4.01
N PRO A 56 0.61 -2.74 -4.21
CA PRO A 56 1.66 -2.42 -3.22
C PRO A 56 1.77 -0.94 -2.83
N ILE A 57 0.92 -0.05 -3.35
CA ILE A 57 0.94 1.39 -3.04
C ILE A 57 0.31 1.62 -1.67
N CYS A 58 0.82 2.58 -0.91
CA CYS A 58 0.21 3.01 0.35
C CYS A 58 -0.97 3.96 0.09
N ASP A 59 -2.10 3.68 0.72
CA ASP A 59 -3.34 4.48 0.72
C ASP A 59 -3.73 5.00 2.11
N ASN A 60 -2.76 5.05 3.02
CA ASN A 60 -2.93 5.46 4.43
C ASN A 60 -3.70 4.50 5.34
N SER A 61 -4.06 3.29 4.89
CA SER A 61 -4.66 2.26 5.77
C SER A 61 -3.79 1.89 7.00
N HIS A 62 -2.49 2.20 6.97
CA HIS A 62 -1.60 2.00 8.11
C HIS A 62 -1.95 2.86 9.33
N GLN A 63 -2.65 3.99 9.15
CA GLN A 63 -3.04 4.87 10.25
C GLN A 63 -3.99 4.18 11.24
N VAL A 64 -4.86 3.29 10.74
CA VAL A 64 -5.76 2.48 11.58
C VAL A 64 -4.98 1.51 12.46
N LEU A 65 -3.85 0.99 11.98
CA LEU A 65 -2.97 0.13 12.76
C LEU A 65 -2.17 0.94 13.78
N GLN A 66 -1.74 2.15 13.42
CA GLN A 66 -1.06 3.07 14.34
C GLN A 66 -1.97 3.46 15.52
N SER A 67 -3.27 3.72 15.28
CA SER A 67 -4.22 3.98 16.35
C SER A 67 -4.44 2.78 17.29
N GLN A 68 -4.02 1.57 16.89
CA GLN A 68 -4.03 0.35 17.71
C GLN A 68 -2.68 0.13 18.44
N GLY A 69 -1.73 1.06 18.30
CA GLY A 69 -0.39 0.92 18.88
C GLY A 69 0.61 0.15 18.00
N ILE A 70 0.23 -0.27 16.79
CA ILE A 70 1.14 -0.97 15.87
C ILE A 70 2.03 0.05 15.16
N LYS A 71 3.33 -0.01 15.44
CA LYS A 71 4.34 0.91 14.87
C LYS A 71 4.72 0.50 13.45
N VAL A 72 3.87 0.85 12.48
CA VAL A 72 4.09 0.60 11.05
C VAL A 72 3.88 1.87 10.23
N GLY A 73 4.62 2.01 9.14
CA GLY A 73 4.49 3.13 8.19
C GLY A 73 4.94 2.71 6.79
N PRO A 74 4.61 3.50 5.76
CA PRO A 74 5.04 3.23 4.39
C PRO A 74 6.54 3.42 4.22
N VAL A 75 7.07 2.97 3.08
CA VAL A 75 8.39 3.37 2.57
C VAL A 75 8.18 4.36 1.45
N MET A 76 8.92 5.47 1.47
CA MET A 76 8.92 6.44 0.38
C MET A 76 10.01 6.07 -0.61
N LEU A 77 9.64 5.74 -1.84
CA LEU A 77 10.57 5.61 -2.96
C LEU A 77 10.57 6.91 -3.76
N GLU A 78 11.75 7.43 -4.08
CA GLU A 78 11.94 8.53 -5.02
C GLU A 78 12.75 8.04 -6.20
N VAL A 79 12.13 8.05 -7.39
CA VAL A 79 12.79 7.76 -8.65
C VAL A 79 13.25 9.08 -9.25
N ARG A 80 14.57 9.21 -9.39
CA ARG A 80 15.21 10.41 -9.93
C ARG A 80 15.61 10.17 -11.38
N LYS A 81 15.76 11.26 -12.12
CA LYS A 81 16.44 11.24 -13.42
C LYS A 81 17.87 10.76 -13.21
N ASP A 82 18.35 9.92 -14.12
CA ASP A 82 19.78 9.59 -14.17
C ASP A 82 20.58 10.85 -14.51
N ARG A 83 21.69 11.08 -13.82
CA ARG A 83 22.44 12.35 -13.94
C ARG A 83 23.13 12.50 -15.29
#